data_AF-A0AA39FED2-F1
#
_entry.id   AF-A0AA39FED2-F1
#
_cell.length_a   1.000
_cell.length_b   1.000
_cell.length_c   1.000
_cell.angle_alpha   90.00
_cell.angle_beta   90.00
_cell.angle_gamma   90.00
#
_symmetry.space_group_name_H-M   'P 1'
#
loop_
_entity.id
_entity.type
_entity.pdbx_description
1 polymer ?
#
loop_
_entity_poly.entity_id
_entity_poly.type
_entity_poly.pdbx_seq_one_letter_code
_entity_poly.pdbx_strand_id
1 'polypeptide(L)'
;MQLYNRNKKFVMGDEKLISINLFTDEKTTTVSYFVGTTAEDLSHKVSQKLGIGPIAKHLFALRDKSTRLWYAPGHILTSKDKIKFEFRLRFKPASLQTLKSIDSVAYDYYFHQVRSDVLETKVPDIIYEMHKRELIGLGVCDMYRVILEKNVPLRYVESNYKKYVPKECVRRHAFFVKKPIHNALNKLSGHNANYVKEQYLDQFSGMAPEYPHEEYKALMDKDNSKTQIRIILRITLSELKYHKMENPLIWKSLCAIENLCFISIRQDSTVEVSRKNGIPSYLKFSTNALLMSFVSGLDGYYRLTVKWTFNLCRDVITPSLERLHKQKCHGPVGGEFSYRKLEEKRSNHPGTYILRESETQYGVFYLDSCGKDGKPRTHKIEQYGPEEFFLSGTGCTYKSFAHLISAHQDPEGTLYLTECLPPSEYDKSPLLICASESVCNDVAPDAEMLAALLEGGPRCIPPQQLQIYKAQPFPKNSNPNDNRASSTILYRAMWRVAKGKKLEAALKVLRDEQCNYTREFLELIGTWGQLRSGALVRLYGLTVAPAVGMLMELVKYGPLDAYLRNNSPQTIKTVDMVEAAACLATALWHLEEHGVVHGNIRCRKLLVHIHKNDKFIVKLTDPGLFSYAQSE
;
A
#
# COMPACT_ATOMS: atom_id res chain seq x y z
N MET A 1 3.00 -41.88 18.62
CA MET A 1 3.59 -43.09 18.02
C MET A 1 2.55 -43.69 17.07
N GLN A 2 2.93 -43.87 15.81
CA GLN A 2 2.21 -44.56 14.72
C GLN A 2 0.81 -44.04 14.30
N LEU A 3 0.78 -43.37 13.14
CA LEU A 3 0.02 -43.76 11.91
C LEU A 3 -0.20 -42.52 11.03
N TYR A 4 0.62 -42.38 9.98
CA TYR A 4 0.20 -42.19 8.58
C TYR A 4 1.42 -41.84 7.70
N ASN A 5 2.30 -42.83 7.53
CA ASN A 5 3.15 -42.89 6.34
C ASN A 5 2.29 -43.44 5.20
N ARG A 6 1.77 -42.56 4.34
CA ARG A 6 1.30 -42.94 3.00
C ARG A 6 2.17 -42.26 1.95
N ASN A 7 3.24 -42.96 1.58
CA ASN A 7 3.88 -42.81 0.28
C ASN A 7 2.86 -43.28 -0.78
N LYS A 8 1.97 -42.37 -1.21
CA LYS A 8 1.24 -42.56 -2.47
C LYS A 8 2.20 -42.22 -3.60
N LYS A 9 2.66 -43.23 -4.34
CA LYS A 9 3.07 -43.04 -5.73
C LYS A 9 1.94 -42.27 -6.42
N PHE A 10 2.22 -41.05 -6.88
CA PHE A 10 1.32 -40.30 -7.74
C PHE A 10 1.16 -41.09 -9.04
N VAL A 11 0.06 -41.83 -9.18
CA VAL A 11 -0.45 -42.23 -10.48
C VAL A 11 -0.85 -40.92 -11.16
N MET A 12 -0.17 -40.53 -12.24
CA MET A 12 -0.59 -39.39 -13.06
C MET A 12 -2.04 -39.65 -13.48
N GLY A 13 -2.98 -38.88 -12.92
CA GLY A 13 -4.37 -38.94 -13.34
C GLY A 13 -4.50 -38.48 -14.79
N ASP A 14 -5.57 -38.88 -15.46
CA ASP A 14 -5.84 -38.45 -16.84
C ASP A 14 -5.85 -36.92 -16.94
N GLU A 15 -5.06 -36.38 -17.85
CA GLU A 15 -5.06 -34.95 -18.19
C GLU A 15 -6.41 -34.59 -18.83
N LYS A 16 -7.03 -33.52 -18.34
CA LYS A 16 -8.33 -33.03 -18.79
C LYS A 16 -8.24 -31.62 -19.31
N LEU A 17 -9.17 -31.25 -20.18
CA LEU A 17 -9.29 -29.89 -20.70
C LEU A 17 -10.50 -29.20 -20.09
N ILE A 18 -10.34 -27.93 -19.74
CA ILE A 18 -11.43 -27.09 -19.27
C ILE A 18 -11.45 -25.75 -19.98
N SER A 19 -12.65 -25.29 -20.33
CA SER A 19 -12.86 -23.97 -20.95
C SER A 19 -13.12 -22.91 -19.87
N ILE A 20 -12.35 -21.84 -19.93
CA ILE A 20 -12.40 -20.68 -19.05
C ILE A 20 -12.87 -19.48 -19.85
N ASN A 21 -13.88 -18.77 -19.36
CA ASN A 21 -14.34 -17.52 -19.96
C ASN A 21 -13.41 -16.39 -19.52
N LEU A 22 -13.02 -15.55 -20.48
CA LEU A 22 -12.07 -14.47 -20.30
C LEU A 22 -12.69 -13.11 -20.67
N PHE A 23 -12.06 -12.05 -20.17
CA PHE A 23 -12.36 -10.66 -20.51
C PHE A 23 -11.24 -10.10 -21.40
N THR A 24 -11.04 -10.73 -22.55
CA THR A 24 -10.13 -10.25 -23.61
C THR A 24 -10.86 -10.28 -24.95
N ASP A 25 -10.19 -9.91 -26.04
CA ASP A 25 -10.73 -10.11 -27.39
C ASP A 25 -11.01 -11.61 -27.65
N GLU A 26 -10.18 -12.51 -27.09
CA GLU A 26 -10.45 -13.94 -26.98
C GLU A 26 -11.37 -14.20 -25.78
N LYS A 27 -12.64 -14.48 -26.03
CA LYS A 27 -13.66 -14.63 -24.97
C LYS A 27 -13.53 -15.90 -24.14
N THR A 28 -12.77 -16.88 -24.62
CA THR A 28 -12.59 -18.17 -23.96
C THR A 28 -11.20 -18.71 -24.22
N THR A 29 -10.63 -19.40 -23.24
CA THR A 29 -9.41 -20.17 -23.42
C THR A 29 -9.58 -21.57 -22.87
N THR A 30 -8.86 -22.53 -23.44
CA THR A 30 -8.80 -23.90 -22.93
C THR A 30 -7.49 -24.12 -22.18
N VAL A 31 -7.58 -24.73 -21.00
CA VAL A 31 -6.42 -25.03 -20.15
C VAL A 31 -6.50 -26.49 -19.74
N SER A 32 -5.35 -27.17 -19.74
CA SER A 32 -5.27 -28.53 -19.22
C SER A 32 -5.13 -28.56 -17.70
N TYR A 33 -5.69 -29.57 -17.05
CA TYR A 33 -5.60 -29.77 -15.61
C TYR A 33 -5.66 -31.26 -15.25
N PHE A 34 -5.24 -31.60 -14.05
CA PHE A 34 -5.31 -32.95 -13.51
C PHE A 34 -6.40 -33.02 -12.43
N VAL A 35 -7.03 -34.18 -12.24
CA VAL A 35 -7.91 -34.38 -11.08
C VAL A 35 -7.08 -34.19 -9.80
N GLY A 36 -7.52 -33.29 -8.92
CA GLY A 36 -6.72 -32.86 -7.77
C GLY A 36 -6.14 -31.45 -7.90
N THR A 37 -6.12 -30.85 -9.10
CA THR A 37 -5.73 -29.45 -9.27
C THR A 37 -6.66 -28.53 -8.49
N THR A 38 -6.10 -27.58 -7.76
CA THR A 38 -6.87 -26.62 -6.99
C THR A 38 -7.38 -25.46 -7.87
N ALA A 39 -8.42 -24.77 -7.43
CA ALA A 39 -8.92 -23.59 -8.12
C ALA A 39 -7.85 -22.49 -8.23
N GLU A 40 -7.01 -22.32 -7.22
CA GLU A 40 -5.88 -21.38 -7.25
C GLU A 40 -4.82 -21.79 -8.28
N ASP A 41 -4.42 -23.06 -8.33
CA ASP A 41 -3.42 -23.52 -9.29
C ASP A 41 -3.91 -23.35 -10.74
N LEU A 42 -5.20 -23.61 -10.99
CA LEU A 42 -5.81 -23.34 -12.28
C LEU A 42 -5.85 -21.82 -12.58
N SER A 43 -6.20 -20.98 -11.60
CA SER A 43 -6.18 -19.51 -11.71
C SER A 43 -4.78 -18.99 -12.06
N HIS A 44 -3.73 -19.50 -11.41
CA HIS A 44 -2.34 -19.15 -11.71
C HIS A 44 -1.90 -19.63 -13.10
N LYS A 45 -2.32 -20.83 -13.54
CA LYS A 45 -2.03 -21.33 -14.89
C LYS A 45 -2.69 -20.46 -15.96
N VAL A 46 -3.92 -19.98 -15.72
CA VAL A 46 -4.58 -19.01 -16.60
C VAL A 46 -3.85 -17.67 -16.58
N SER A 47 -3.45 -17.18 -15.41
CA SER A 47 -2.67 -15.93 -15.25
C SER A 47 -1.39 -15.97 -16.08
N GLN A 48 -0.60 -17.04 -15.94
CA GLN A 48 0.63 -17.24 -16.69
C GLN A 48 0.38 -17.28 -18.20
N LYS A 49 -0.68 -17.99 -18.65
CA LYS A 49 -1.05 -18.05 -20.07
C LYS A 49 -1.42 -16.68 -20.65
N LEU A 50 -2.00 -15.81 -19.83
CA LEU A 50 -2.37 -14.45 -20.22
C LEU A 50 -1.22 -13.44 -20.09
N GLY A 51 -0.06 -13.85 -19.56
CA GLY A 51 1.06 -12.95 -19.29
C GLY A 51 0.88 -12.08 -18.04
N ILE A 52 -0.08 -12.41 -17.16
CA ILE A 52 -0.22 -11.77 -15.84
C ILE A 52 0.90 -12.26 -14.94
N GLY A 53 1.67 -11.35 -14.37
CA GLY A 53 2.88 -11.57 -13.61
C GLY A 53 2.68 -12.17 -12.21
N PRO A 54 3.78 -12.62 -11.57
CA PRO A 54 3.74 -13.31 -10.28
C PRO A 54 3.08 -12.56 -9.13
N ILE A 55 3.15 -11.22 -9.11
CA ILE A 55 2.50 -10.40 -8.08
C ILE A 55 0.99 -10.33 -8.34
N ALA A 56 0.60 -9.92 -9.54
CA ALA A 56 -0.79 -9.64 -9.88
C ALA A 56 -1.68 -10.89 -9.92
N LYS A 57 -1.13 -12.09 -10.15
CA LYS A 57 -1.89 -13.36 -10.15
C LYS A 57 -2.74 -13.56 -8.90
N HIS A 58 -2.28 -13.05 -7.74
CA HIS A 58 -2.97 -13.18 -6.46
C HIS A 58 -4.24 -12.33 -6.34
N LEU A 59 -4.47 -11.41 -7.29
CA LEU A 59 -5.68 -10.59 -7.37
C LEU A 59 -6.82 -11.31 -8.10
N PHE A 60 -6.52 -12.42 -8.79
CA PHE A 60 -7.46 -13.15 -9.65
C PHE A 60 -7.98 -14.44 -9.02
N ALA A 61 -9.22 -14.77 -9.34
CA ALA A 61 -9.84 -16.01 -8.92
C ALA A 61 -10.82 -16.53 -9.98
N LEU A 62 -11.32 -17.74 -9.75
CA LEU A 62 -12.31 -18.39 -10.59
C LEU A 62 -13.72 -18.21 -10.02
N ARG A 63 -14.65 -17.79 -10.88
CA ARG A 63 -16.08 -17.66 -10.56
C ARG A 63 -16.90 -18.62 -11.40
N ASP A 64 -17.92 -19.23 -10.82
CA ASP A 64 -18.92 -19.97 -11.59
C ASP A 64 -19.76 -19.00 -12.42
N LYS A 65 -19.83 -19.21 -13.74
CA LYS A 65 -20.56 -18.33 -14.67
C LYS A 65 -22.07 -18.29 -14.41
N SER A 66 -22.65 -19.37 -13.90
CA SER A 66 -24.10 -19.53 -13.76
C SER A 66 -24.58 -19.00 -12.41
N THR A 67 -23.94 -19.43 -11.33
CA THR A 67 -24.30 -19.05 -9.96
C THR A 67 -23.67 -17.73 -9.53
N ARG A 68 -22.61 -17.28 -10.21
CA ARG A 68 -21.78 -16.11 -9.86
C ARG A 68 -21.06 -16.25 -8.50
N LEU A 69 -21.00 -17.45 -7.95
CA LEU A 69 -20.24 -17.73 -6.73
C LEU A 69 -18.76 -17.96 -7.07
N TRP A 70 -17.89 -17.55 -6.16
CA TRP A 70 -16.46 -17.74 -6.28
C TRP A 70 -16.02 -19.06 -5.68
N TYR A 71 -15.02 -19.67 -6.30
CA TYR A 71 -14.38 -20.85 -5.73
C TYR A 71 -13.33 -20.42 -4.71
N ALA A 72 -13.32 -21.10 -3.57
CA ALA A 72 -12.24 -20.95 -2.60
C ALA A 72 -10.91 -21.44 -3.21
N PRO A 73 -9.75 -20.85 -2.85
CA PRO A 73 -8.46 -21.17 -3.46
C PRO A 73 -8.11 -22.66 -3.43
N GLY A 74 -8.34 -23.31 -2.28
CA GLY A 74 -8.12 -24.74 -2.07
C GLY A 74 -9.21 -25.68 -2.61
N HIS A 75 -10.22 -25.18 -3.34
CA HIS A 75 -11.23 -26.05 -3.93
C HIS A 75 -10.60 -27.00 -4.95
N ILE A 76 -10.81 -28.31 -4.77
CA ILE A 76 -10.23 -29.34 -5.63
C ILE A 76 -11.17 -29.61 -6.80
N LEU A 77 -10.66 -29.44 -8.02
CA LEU A 77 -11.40 -29.72 -9.25
C LEU A 77 -11.59 -31.22 -9.45
N THR A 78 -12.81 -31.62 -9.81
CA THR A 78 -13.21 -33.01 -10.00
C THR A 78 -13.58 -33.31 -11.47
N SER A 79 -13.80 -34.59 -11.77
CA SER A 79 -14.18 -35.05 -13.11
C SER A 79 -15.64 -34.77 -13.49
N LYS A 80 -16.51 -34.47 -12.52
CA LYS A 80 -17.96 -34.29 -12.71
C LYS A 80 -18.34 -32.84 -12.98
N ASP A 81 -17.36 -31.95 -12.95
CA ASP A 81 -17.52 -30.53 -13.07
C ASP A 81 -17.81 -30.14 -14.52
N LYS A 82 -19.09 -30.02 -14.89
CA LYS A 82 -19.53 -29.28 -16.09
C LYS A 82 -19.39 -27.76 -15.90
N ILE A 83 -18.42 -27.33 -15.11
CA ILE A 83 -18.29 -25.96 -14.61
C ILE A 83 -17.81 -25.06 -15.75
N LYS A 84 -18.56 -23.97 -15.98
CA LYS A 84 -18.11 -22.87 -16.84
C LYS A 84 -17.50 -21.81 -15.94
N PHE A 85 -16.17 -21.78 -15.87
CA PHE A 85 -15.46 -20.78 -15.08
C PHE A 85 -15.40 -19.43 -15.80
N GLU A 86 -15.43 -18.35 -15.05
CA GLU A 86 -14.98 -17.02 -15.44
C GLU A 86 -13.71 -16.70 -14.67
N PHE A 87 -12.63 -16.34 -15.37
CA PHE A 87 -11.41 -15.84 -14.76
C PHE A 87 -11.52 -14.34 -14.57
N ARG A 88 -11.40 -13.87 -13.32
CA ARG A 88 -11.75 -12.48 -12.97
C ARG A 88 -10.82 -11.93 -11.91
N LEU A 89 -10.53 -10.63 -12.01
CA LEU A 89 -9.95 -9.89 -10.90
C LEU A 89 -11.01 -9.81 -9.80
N ARG A 90 -10.73 -10.44 -8.67
CA ARG A 90 -11.60 -10.55 -7.50
C ARG A 90 -11.22 -9.53 -6.43
N PHE A 91 -9.94 -9.39 -6.17
CA PHE A 91 -9.40 -8.52 -5.13
C PHE A 91 -8.85 -7.25 -5.78
N LYS A 92 -9.55 -6.12 -5.61
CA LYS A 92 -9.14 -4.84 -6.20
C LYS A 92 -8.00 -4.21 -5.40
N PRO A 93 -6.90 -3.78 -6.04
CA PRO A 93 -5.88 -2.97 -5.39
C PRO A 93 -6.43 -1.65 -4.85
N ALA A 94 -5.73 -1.04 -3.90
CA ALA A 94 -6.21 0.21 -3.30
C ALA A 94 -6.32 1.38 -4.29
N SER A 95 -5.46 1.42 -5.31
CA SER A 95 -5.64 2.26 -6.49
C SER A 95 -5.38 1.52 -7.79
N LEU A 96 -6.01 2.02 -8.87
CA LEU A 96 -5.77 1.52 -10.22
C LEU A 96 -4.36 1.83 -10.71
N GLN A 97 -3.73 2.88 -10.17
CA GLN A 97 -2.34 3.20 -10.46
C GLN A 97 -1.39 2.14 -9.93
N THR A 98 -1.66 1.59 -8.75
CA THR A 98 -0.92 0.44 -8.21
C THR A 98 -1.10 -0.81 -9.05
N LEU A 99 -2.32 -1.10 -9.52
CA LEU A 99 -2.53 -2.21 -10.46
C LEU A 99 -1.67 -2.04 -11.72
N LYS A 100 -1.67 -0.83 -12.29
CA LYS A 100 -0.92 -0.49 -13.50
C LYS A 100 0.59 -0.58 -13.31
N SER A 101 1.11 -0.14 -12.17
CA SER A 101 2.55 -0.16 -11.87
C SER A 101 3.06 -1.57 -11.58
N ILE A 102 2.24 -2.40 -10.94
CA ILE A 102 2.56 -3.80 -10.67
C ILE A 102 2.50 -4.60 -11.96
N ASP A 103 1.44 -4.43 -12.76
CA ASP A 103 1.21 -5.24 -13.95
C ASP A 103 0.25 -4.58 -14.94
N SER A 104 0.81 -4.09 -16.06
CA SER A 104 0.04 -3.48 -17.14
C SER A 104 -0.94 -4.44 -17.84
N VAL A 105 -0.65 -5.74 -17.88
CA VAL A 105 -1.53 -6.76 -18.48
C VAL A 105 -2.71 -7.04 -17.57
N ALA A 106 -2.49 -7.12 -16.27
CA ALA A 106 -3.57 -7.25 -15.29
C ALA A 106 -4.48 -6.01 -15.27
N TYR A 107 -3.90 -4.82 -15.39
CA TYR A 107 -4.63 -3.56 -15.54
C TYR A 107 -5.52 -3.58 -16.80
N ASP A 108 -4.97 -4.01 -17.92
CA ASP A 108 -5.71 -4.10 -19.19
C ASP A 108 -6.86 -5.11 -19.11
N TYR A 109 -6.61 -6.26 -18.50
CA TYR A 109 -7.63 -7.27 -18.25
C TYR A 109 -8.77 -6.71 -17.38
N TYR A 110 -8.43 -5.95 -16.33
CA TYR A 110 -9.41 -5.31 -15.46
C TYR A 110 -10.25 -4.27 -16.22
N PHE A 111 -9.63 -3.46 -17.10
CA PHE A 111 -10.36 -2.56 -18.00
C PHE A 111 -11.40 -3.32 -18.82
N HIS A 112 -11.01 -4.42 -19.46
CA HIS A 112 -11.93 -5.22 -20.28
C HIS A 112 -13.01 -5.92 -19.46
N GLN A 113 -12.72 -6.33 -18.22
CA GLN A 113 -13.70 -6.85 -17.28
C GLN A 113 -14.77 -5.79 -16.94
N VAL A 114 -14.34 -4.60 -16.55
CA VAL A 114 -15.22 -3.45 -16.23
C VAL A 114 -16.06 -3.08 -17.45
N ARG A 115 -15.42 -2.93 -18.61
CA ARG A 115 -16.08 -2.63 -19.88
C ARG A 115 -17.18 -3.65 -20.18
N SER A 116 -16.89 -4.94 -20.06
CA SER A 116 -17.88 -5.98 -20.31
C SER A 116 -19.06 -5.90 -19.34
N ASP A 117 -18.82 -5.62 -18.07
CA ASP A 117 -19.89 -5.53 -17.08
C ASP A 117 -20.76 -4.28 -17.29
N VAL A 118 -20.15 -3.15 -17.64
CA VAL A 118 -20.87 -1.91 -17.99
C VAL A 118 -21.75 -2.12 -19.23
N LEU A 119 -21.21 -2.73 -20.29
CA LEU A 119 -21.96 -3.00 -21.53
C LEU A 119 -23.20 -3.89 -21.29
N GLU A 120 -23.03 -4.89 -20.44
CA GLU A 120 -24.04 -5.88 -20.11
C GLU A 120 -24.98 -5.45 -18.96
N THR A 121 -24.85 -4.22 -18.47
CA THR A 121 -25.62 -3.67 -17.34
C THR A 121 -25.52 -4.57 -16.08
N LYS A 122 -24.31 -5.07 -15.79
CA LYS A 122 -24.01 -5.97 -14.66
C LYS A 122 -23.44 -5.27 -13.43
N VAL A 123 -23.41 -3.93 -13.41
CA VAL A 123 -22.90 -3.13 -12.29
C VAL A 123 -24.11 -2.46 -11.59
N PRO A 124 -24.62 -3.01 -10.47
CA PRO A 124 -25.86 -2.53 -9.86
C PRO A 124 -25.77 -1.11 -9.31
N ASP A 125 -24.59 -0.68 -8.89
CA ASP A 125 -24.37 0.67 -8.33
C ASP A 125 -24.59 1.79 -9.36
N ILE A 126 -24.48 1.47 -10.66
CA ILE A 126 -24.68 2.47 -11.73
C ILE A 126 -26.17 2.61 -12.01
N ILE A 127 -26.79 3.61 -11.39
CA ILE A 127 -28.19 3.96 -11.64
C ILE A 127 -28.27 4.77 -12.93
N TYR A 128 -28.94 4.19 -13.93
CA TYR A 128 -29.07 4.78 -15.27
C TYR A 128 -29.55 6.25 -15.26
N GLU A 129 -30.59 6.58 -14.49
CA GLU A 129 -31.16 7.93 -14.46
C GLU A 129 -30.18 8.99 -13.93
N MET A 130 -29.24 8.57 -13.08
CA MET A 130 -28.21 9.45 -12.51
C MET A 130 -26.98 9.58 -13.41
N HIS A 131 -26.70 8.55 -14.22
CA HIS A 131 -25.42 8.43 -14.93
C HIS A 131 -25.55 8.27 -16.45
N LYS A 132 -26.69 8.67 -17.03
CA LYS A 132 -26.97 8.51 -18.47
C LYS A 132 -25.89 9.15 -19.35
N ARG A 133 -25.41 10.36 -19.00
CA ARG A 133 -24.46 11.11 -19.83
C ARG A 133 -23.09 10.43 -19.79
N GLU A 134 -22.67 10.03 -18.61
CA GLU A 134 -21.43 9.34 -18.31
C GLU A 134 -21.40 7.97 -19.00
N LEU A 135 -22.50 7.21 -18.99
CA LEU A 135 -22.62 5.93 -19.70
C LEU A 135 -22.48 6.05 -21.22
N ILE A 136 -23.06 7.10 -21.81
CA ILE A 136 -22.85 7.40 -23.23
C ILE A 136 -21.39 7.83 -23.46
N GLY A 137 -20.83 8.63 -22.57
CA GLY A 137 -19.42 9.05 -22.58
C GLY A 137 -18.46 7.87 -22.55
N LEU A 138 -18.68 6.89 -21.68
CA LEU A 138 -17.91 5.64 -21.64
C LEU A 138 -17.97 4.90 -22.98
N GLY A 139 -19.14 4.87 -23.63
CA GLY A 139 -19.27 4.27 -24.96
C GLY A 139 -18.49 5.03 -26.04
N VAL A 140 -18.47 6.36 -26.00
CA VAL A 140 -17.65 7.20 -26.89
C VAL A 140 -16.15 6.96 -26.64
N CYS A 141 -15.72 6.91 -25.38
CA CYS A 141 -14.34 6.59 -25.01
C CYS A 141 -13.94 5.21 -25.54
N ASP A 142 -14.82 4.21 -25.42
CA ASP A 142 -14.56 2.87 -25.92
C ASP A 142 -14.48 2.79 -27.46
N MET A 143 -15.31 3.56 -28.17
CA MET A 143 -15.22 3.71 -29.63
C MET A 143 -13.90 4.36 -30.04
N TYR A 144 -13.50 5.44 -29.36
CA TYR A 144 -12.25 6.14 -29.64
C TYR A 144 -11.02 5.26 -29.36
N ARG A 145 -11.03 4.51 -28.24
CA ARG A 145 -10.01 3.48 -27.96
C ARG A 145 -9.88 2.48 -29.12
N VAL A 146 -10.99 1.97 -29.65
CA VAL A 146 -10.97 0.99 -30.75
C VAL A 146 -10.42 1.59 -32.05
N ILE A 147 -10.71 2.87 -32.35
CA ILE A 147 -10.07 3.59 -33.46
C ILE A 147 -8.55 3.56 -33.29
N LEU A 148 -8.05 3.89 -32.09
CA LEU A 148 -6.62 3.95 -31.81
C LEU A 148 -5.93 2.57 -31.85
N GLU A 149 -6.53 1.55 -31.26
CA GLU A 149 -5.89 0.22 -31.12
C GLU A 149 -6.00 -0.63 -32.38
N LYS A 150 -7.13 -0.54 -33.09
CA LYS A 150 -7.39 -1.38 -34.28
C LYS A 150 -7.19 -0.62 -35.60
N ASN A 151 -6.81 0.65 -35.52
CA ASN A 151 -6.63 1.55 -36.67
C ASN A 151 -7.84 1.53 -37.62
N VAL A 152 -9.06 1.55 -37.06
CA VAL A 152 -10.31 1.53 -37.82
C VAL A 152 -10.85 2.95 -38.02
N PRO A 153 -11.51 3.26 -39.15
CA PRO A 153 -11.99 4.62 -39.40
C PRO A 153 -13.18 4.98 -38.51
N LEU A 154 -13.35 6.27 -38.19
CA LEU A 154 -14.44 6.78 -37.34
C LEU A 154 -15.84 6.29 -37.79
N ARG A 155 -16.11 6.29 -39.09
CA ARG A 155 -17.36 5.78 -39.68
C ARG A 155 -17.67 4.32 -39.32
N TYR A 156 -16.65 3.49 -39.11
CA TYR A 156 -16.82 2.07 -38.77
C TYR A 156 -17.40 1.92 -37.37
N VAL A 157 -16.81 2.60 -36.38
CA VAL A 157 -17.30 2.52 -35.00
C VAL A 157 -18.68 3.15 -34.88
N GLU A 158 -18.96 4.26 -35.56
CA GLU A 158 -20.28 4.92 -35.56
C GLU A 158 -21.39 4.04 -36.12
N SER A 159 -21.12 3.36 -37.24
CA SER A 159 -22.06 2.40 -37.83
C SER A 159 -22.35 1.24 -36.88
N ASN A 160 -21.40 0.93 -35.99
CA ASN A 160 -21.45 -0.17 -35.02
C ASN A 160 -21.62 0.30 -33.57
N TYR A 161 -22.09 1.52 -33.31
CA TYR A 161 -22.09 2.15 -31.97
C TYR A 161 -22.73 1.28 -30.86
N LYS A 162 -23.73 0.46 -31.21
CA LYS A 162 -24.41 -0.47 -30.29
C LYS A 162 -23.49 -1.53 -29.65
N LYS A 163 -22.29 -1.77 -30.22
CA LYS A 163 -21.28 -2.69 -29.65
C LYS A 163 -20.50 -2.08 -28.47
N TYR A 164 -20.55 -0.75 -28.34
CA TYR A 164 -19.71 0.03 -27.42
C TYR A 164 -20.54 0.80 -26.39
N VAL A 165 -21.84 0.99 -26.64
CA VAL A 165 -22.76 1.67 -25.73
C VAL A 165 -23.51 0.65 -24.87
N PRO A 166 -23.68 0.89 -23.55
CA PRO A 166 -24.43 -0.01 -22.66
C PRO A 166 -25.82 -0.38 -23.17
N LYS A 167 -26.21 -1.66 -23.00
CA LYS A 167 -27.49 -2.18 -23.51
C LYS A 167 -28.69 -1.36 -23.06
N GLU A 168 -28.68 -0.87 -21.82
CA GLU A 168 -29.76 -0.06 -21.27
C GLU A 168 -29.88 1.32 -21.96
N CYS A 169 -28.75 1.94 -22.32
CA CYS A 169 -28.73 3.20 -23.08
C CYS A 169 -29.26 3.00 -24.50
N VAL A 170 -28.85 1.91 -25.17
CA VAL A 170 -29.35 1.56 -26.50
C VAL A 170 -30.87 1.31 -26.45
N ARG A 171 -31.34 0.57 -25.45
CA ARG A 171 -32.76 0.24 -25.28
C ARG A 171 -33.63 1.50 -25.11
N ARG A 172 -33.17 2.49 -24.35
CA ARG A 172 -33.96 3.70 -24.02
C ARG A 172 -33.80 4.87 -25.01
N HIS A 173 -32.67 4.98 -25.71
CA HIS A 173 -32.36 6.15 -26.55
C HIS A 173 -31.75 5.84 -27.92
N ALA A 174 -32.01 4.66 -28.50
CA ALA A 174 -31.45 4.25 -29.79
C ALA A 174 -31.45 5.34 -30.88
N PHE A 175 -32.50 6.16 -30.95
CA PHE A 175 -32.70 7.19 -31.99
C PHE A 175 -31.98 8.52 -31.73
N PHE A 176 -31.60 8.83 -30.49
CA PHE A 176 -31.08 10.16 -30.11
C PHE A 176 -29.59 10.19 -29.76
N VAL A 177 -28.93 9.02 -29.67
CA VAL A 177 -27.52 8.93 -29.24
C VAL A 177 -26.50 9.12 -30.37
N LYS A 178 -26.88 8.91 -31.65
CA LYS A 178 -25.92 8.96 -32.77
C LYS A 178 -25.29 10.34 -32.98
N LYS A 179 -26.10 11.41 -33.03
CA LYS A 179 -25.60 12.78 -33.25
C LYS A 179 -24.68 13.26 -32.12
N PRO A 180 -25.01 13.07 -30.82
CA PRO A 180 -24.09 13.32 -29.72
C PRO A 180 -22.78 12.54 -29.81
N ILE A 181 -22.83 11.25 -30.14
CA ILE A 181 -21.64 10.39 -30.31
C ILE A 181 -20.74 10.95 -31.42
N HIS A 182 -21.30 11.27 -32.58
CA HIS A 182 -20.56 11.84 -33.71
C HIS A 182 -19.86 13.15 -33.32
N ASN A 183 -20.61 14.07 -32.71
CA ASN A 183 -20.07 15.36 -32.28
C ASN A 183 -18.97 15.21 -31.21
N ALA A 184 -19.06 14.22 -30.34
CA ALA A 184 -18.06 13.97 -29.31
C ALA A 184 -16.79 13.34 -29.93
N LEU A 185 -16.92 12.32 -30.78
CA LEU A 185 -15.78 11.66 -31.43
C LEU A 185 -14.95 12.62 -32.28
N ASN A 186 -15.60 13.53 -33.02
CA ASN A 186 -14.88 14.53 -33.83
C ASN A 186 -14.09 15.56 -33.01
N LYS A 187 -14.36 15.68 -31.71
CA LYS A 187 -13.62 16.58 -30.81
C LYS A 187 -12.42 15.91 -30.14
N LEU A 188 -12.33 14.58 -30.18
CA LEU A 188 -11.27 13.83 -29.52
C LEU A 188 -10.05 13.75 -30.45
N SER A 189 -8.89 14.17 -29.94
CA SER A 189 -7.60 14.04 -30.63
C SER A 189 -6.43 14.09 -29.62
N GLY A 190 -5.23 13.69 -30.03
CA GLY A 190 -4.00 13.91 -29.25
C GLY A 190 -3.73 12.95 -28.08
N HIS A 191 -4.57 11.94 -27.86
CA HIS A 191 -4.40 10.96 -26.78
C HIS A 191 -4.18 9.53 -27.30
N ASN A 192 -3.39 8.72 -26.57
CA ASN A 192 -3.18 7.30 -26.87
C ASN A 192 -4.23 6.40 -26.18
N ALA A 193 -4.31 5.13 -26.59
CA ALA A 193 -5.32 4.19 -26.09
C ALA A 193 -5.23 3.93 -24.59
N ASN A 194 -4.02 3.91 -24.02
CA ASN A 194 -3.82 3.70 -22.58
C ASN A 194 -4.42 4.83 -21.76
N TYR A 195 -4.18 6.09 -22.17
CA TYR A 195 -4.82 7.24 -21.54
C TYR A 195 -6.35 7.16 -21.62
N VAL A 196 -6.90 6.72 -22.76
CA VAL A 196 -8.36 6.55 -22.90
C VAL A 196 -8.91 5.48 -21.95
N LYS A 197 -8.19 4.37 -21.78
CA LYS A 197 -8.54 3.32 -20.80
C LYS A 197 -8.51 3.84 -19.36
N GLU A 198 -7.53 4.67 -19.03
CA GLU A 198 -7.42 5.35 -17.72
C GLU A 198 -8.63 6.26 -17.47
N GLN A 199 -8.92 7.16 -18.41
CA GLN A 199 -10.07 8.07 -18.27
C GLN A 199 -11.41 7.32 -18.20
N TYR A 200 -11.53 6.20 -18.92
CA TYR A 200 -12.69 5.31 -18.80
C TYR A 200 -12.82 4.76 -17.37
N LEU A 201 -11.74 4.20 -16.82
CA LEU A 201 -11.76 3.60 -15.48
C LEU A 201 -11.89 4.64 -14.35
N ASP A 202 -11.36 5.84 -14.53
CA ASP A 202 -11.52 6.95 -13.58
C ASP A 202 -12.99 7.39 -13.53
N GLN A 203 -13.61 7.62 -14.70
CA GLN A 203 -15.03 7.97 -14.79
C GLN A 203 -15.91 6.83 -14.24
N PHE A 204 -15.56 5.57 -14.52
CA PHE A 204 -16.26 4.41 -13.98
C PHE A 204 -16.16 4.34 -12.45
N SER A 205 -14.97 4.58 -11.88
CA SER A 205 -14.75 4.55 -10.43
C SER A 205 -15.55 5.63 -9.71
N GLY A 206 -15.79 6.78 -10.35
CA GLY A 206 -16.69 7.81 -9.82
C GLY A 206 -18.17 7.40 -9.77
N MET A 207 -18.60 6.52 -10.68
CA MET A 207 -19.99 6.02 -10.72
C MET A 207 -20.20 4.76 -9.87
N ALA A 208 -19.16 3.93 -9.71
CA ALA A 208 -19.23 2.66 -8.98
C ALA A 208 -17.99 2.49 -8.08
N PRO A 209 -17.85 3.30 -7.01
CA PRO A 209 -16.63 3.34 -6.20
C PRO A 209 -16.34 2.02 -5.47
N GLU A 210 -17.37 1.28 -5.09
CA GLU A 210 -17.25 0.00 -4.40
C GLU A 210 -17.03 -1.18 -5.36
N TYR A 211 -17.01 -0.98 -6.69
CA TYR A 211 -16.77 -2.06 -7.63
C TYR A 211 -15.28 -2.51 -7.60
N PRO A 212 -14.99 -3.82 -7.65
CA PRO A 212 -15.93 -4.93 -7.51
C PRO A 212 -16.29 -5.16 -6.04
N HIS A 213 -17.57 -5.34 -5.76
CA HIS A 213 -18.07 -5.82 -4.48
C HIS A 213 -18.79 -7.14 -4.66
N GLU A 214 -18.92 -7.91 -3.59
CA GLU A 214 -19.61 -9.19 -3.56
C GLU A 214 -20.77 -9.14 -2.58
N GLU A 215 -21.95 -9.63 -2.97
CA GLU A 215 -23.13 -9.67 -2.11
C GLU A 215 -23.58 -11.08 -1.78
N TYR A 216 -23.94 -11.31 -0.51
CA TYR A 216 -24.29 -12.63 0.01
C TYR A 216 -25.55 -12.60 0.87
N LYS A 217 -26.47 -13.51 0.60
CA LYS A 217 -27.65 -13.73 1.45
C LYS A 217 -27.27 -14.60 2.65
N ALA A 218 -27.61 -14.14 3.85
CA ALA A 218 -27.38 -14.88 5.09
C ALA A 218 -28.47 -14.62 6.14
N LEU A 219 -28.53 -15.47 7.15
CA LEU A 219 -29.23 -15.21 8.40
C LEU A 219 -28.21 -14.73 9.44
N MET A 220 -28.52 -13.67 10.17
CA MET A 220 -27.67 -13.13 11.24
C MET A 220 -28.40 -13.16 12.57
N ASP A 221 -27.73 -13.55 13.64
CA ASP A 221 -28.29 -13.51 14.99
C ASP A 221 -28.43 -12.05 15.45
N LYS A 222 -29.60 -11.69 16.01
CA LYS A 222 -29.89 -10.33 16.49
C LYS A 222 -29.48 -10.18 17.96
N ASP A 223 -28.52 -9.30 18.26
CA ASP A 223 -28.21 -8.73 19.59
C ASP A 223 -28.54 -9.64 20.80
N ASN A 224 -27.80 -10.75 20.97
CA ASN A 224 -27.97 -11.74 22.05
C ASN A 224 -29.36 -12.39 22.19
N SER A 225 -30.28 -12.17 21.24
CA SER A 225 -31.56 -12.87 21.14
C SER A 225 -31.41 -14.13 20.27
N LYS A 226 -32.22 -15.17 20.53
CA LYS A 226 -32.30 -16.38 19.68
C LYS A 226 -32.99 -16.12 18.32
N THR A 227 -33.25 -14.85 17.98
CA THR A 227 -34.00 -14.48 16.78
C THR A 227 -33.05 -14.14 15.64
N GLN A 228 -33.23 -14.80 14.50
CA GLN A 228 -32.44 -14.58 13.29
C GLN A 228 -33.10 -13.59 12.35
N ILE A 229 -32.31 -12.71 11.75
CA ILE A 229 -32.74 -11.75 10.74
C ILE A 229 -32.15 -12.10 9.37
N ARG A 230 -32.94 -11.88 8.31
CA ARG A 230 -32.47 -12.04 6.93
C ARG A 230 -31.72 -10.80 6.47
N ILE A 231 -30.48 -10.98 6.03
CA ILE A 231 -29.61 -9.88 5.62
C ILE A 231 -28.97 -10.14 4.26
N ILE A 232 -28.52 -9.05 3.63
CA ILE A 232 -27.53 -9.08 2.56
C ILE A 232 -26.22 -8.55 3.15
N LEU A 233 -25.16 -9.34 3.03
CA LEU A 233 -23.79 -8.93 3.32
C LEU A 233 -23.16 -8.39 2.05
N ARG A 234 -22.30 -7.38 2.17
CA ARG A 234 -21.47 -6.87 1.08
C ARG A 234 -20.01 -6.81 1.52
N ILE A 235 -19.14 -7.47 0.77
CA ILE A 235 -17.68 -7.36 0.92
C ILE A 235 -17.20 -6.28 -0.04
N THR A 236 -16.52 -5.28 0.51
CA THR A 236 -15.85 -4.21 -0.24
C THR A 236 -14.34 -4.27 0.01
N LEU A 237 -13.58 -3.39 -0.62
CA LEU A 237 -12.12 -3.28 -0.43
C LEU A 237 -11.71 -3.13 1.05
N SER A 238 -12.46 -2.30 1.80
CA SER A 238 -12.08 -1.89 3.16
C SER A 238 -13.01 -2.40 4.25
N GLU A 239 -14.25 -2.79 3.92
CA GLU A 239 -15.27 -3.13 4.92
C GLU A 239 -16.15 -4.32 4.52
N LEU A 240 -16.64 -5.01 5.54
CA LEU A 240 -17.80 -5.90 5.48
C LEU A 240 -19.02 -5.13 5.99
N LYS A 241 -20.01 -4.95 5.12
CA LYS A 241 -21.27 -4.26 5.42
C LYS A 241 -22.45 -5.22 5.33
N TYR A 242 -23.58 -4.82 5.90
CA TYR A 242 -24.84 -5.53 5.72
C TYR A 242 -26.04 -4.59 5.74
N HIS A 243 -27.13 -5.01 5.12
CA HIS A 243 -28.44 -4.41 5.36
C HIS A 243 -29.47 -5.51 5.64
N LYS A 244 -30.57 -5.14 6.28
CA LYS A 244 -31.71 -6.05 6.45
C LYS A 244 -32.46 -6.17 5.12
N MET A 245 -32.93 -7.36 4.77
CA MET A 245 -33.73 -7.52 3.55
C MET A 245 -35.04 -6.72 3.60
N GLU A 246 -35.57 -6.47 4.80
CA GLU A 246 -36.76 -5.65 5.05
C GLU A 246 -36.52 -4.15 4.83
N ASN A 247 -35.26 -3.69 4.91
CA ASN A 247 -34.91 -2.27 4.72
C ASN A 247 -33.59 -2.16 3.93
N PRO A 248 -33.65 -2.30 2.59
CA PRO A 248 -32.47 -2.39 1.74
C PRO A 248 -31.72 -1.06 1.54
N LEU A 249 -32.28 0.06 2.01
CA LEU A 249 -31.69 1.39 1.82
C LEU A 249 -30.62 1.73 2.86
N ILE A 250 -30.55 0.99 3.98
CA ILE A 250 -29.67 1.31 5.10
C ILE A 250 -28.58 0.25 5.24
N TRP A 251 -27.41 0.54 4.68
CA TRP A 251 -26.19 -0.22 4.92
C TRP A 251 -25.62 0.09 6.30
N LYS A 252 -25.27 -0.96 7.03
CA LYS A 252 -24.58 -0.91 8.33
C LYS A 252 -23.21 -1.55 8.18
N SER A 253 -22.18 -0.91 8.73
CA SER A 253 -20.85 -1.52 8.81
C SER A 253 -20.87 -2.63 9.87
N LEU A 254 -20.47 -3.85 9.49
CA LEU A 254 -20.23 -4.95 10.43
C LEU A 254 -18.82 -4.80 11.03
N CYS A 255 -17.82 -4.59 10.16
CA CYS A 255 -16.47 -4.18 10.52
C CYS A 255 -15.65 -3.78 9.30
N ALA A 256 -14.56 -3.04 9.54
CA ALA A 256 -13.47 -2.92 8.57
C ALA A 256 -12.70 -4.25 8.44
N ILE A 257 -12.18 -4.54 7.25
CA ILE A 257 -11.37 -5.74 6.98
C ILE A 257 -10.16 -5.81 7.91
N GLU A 258 -9.54 -4.67 8.22
CA GLU A 258 -8.41 -4.57 9.15
C GLU A 258 -8.75 -4.92 10.61
N ASN A 259 -10.04 -4.91 10.97
CA ASN A 259 -10.53 -5.23 12.30
C ASN A 259 -10.91 -6.71 12.47
N LEU A 260 -10.83 -7.50 11.41
CA LEU A 260 -11.00 -8.96 11.49
C LEU A 260 -9.85 -9.58 12.30
N CYS A 261 -10.18 -10.61 13.08
CA CYS A 261 -9.24 -11.35 13.90
C CYS A 261 -9.13 -12.80 13.44
N PHE A 262 -10.26 -13.52 13.39
CA PHE A 262 -10.36 -14.87 12.83
C PHE A 262 -11.77 -15.13 12.31
N ILE A 263 -11.89 -16.12 11.43
CA ILE A 263 -13.18 -16.66 10.98
C ILE A 263 -13.20 -18.17 11.20
N SER A 264 -14.30 -18.70 11.74
CA SER A 264 -14.50 -20.14 11.89
C SER A 264 -15.80 -20.58 11.24
N ILE A 265 -15.81 -21.81 10.70
CA ILE A 265 -16.98 -22.44 10.09
C ILE A 265 -17.46 -23.55 11.02
N ARG A 266 -18.71 -23.44 11.48
CA ARG A 266 -19.35 -24.46 12.33
C ARG A 266 -19.96 -25.57 11.47
N GLN A 267 -20.19 -26.73 12.10
CA GLN A 267 -20.77 -27.90 11.43
C GLN A 267 -22.16 -27.62 10.84
N ASP A 268 -22.92 -26.69 11.41
CA ASP A 268 -24.27 -26.33 10.96
C ASP A 268 -24.28 -25.23 9.87
N SER A 269 -23.14 -24.97 9.23
CA SER A 269 -22.94 -23.91 8.22
C SER A 269 -23.13 -22.48 8.75
N THR A 270 -22.95 -22.29 10.05
CA THR A 270 -22.82 -20.97 10.67
C THR A 270 -21.35 -20.52 10.64
N VAL A 271 -21.10 -19.34 10.09
CA VAL A 271 -19.81 -18.67 10.09
C VAL A 271 -19.75 -17.71 11.26
N GLU A 272 -18.71 -17.84 12.08
CA GLU A 272 -18.38 -16.89 13.14
C GLU A 272 -17.36 -15.88 12.59
N VAL A 273 -17.74 -14.61 12.56
CA VAL A 273 -16.87 -13.49 12.18
C VAL A 273 -16.40 -12.80 13.46
N SER A 274 -15.17 -13.10 13.86
CA SER A 274 -14.56 -12.55 15.05
C SER A 274 -13.69 -11.34 14.74
N ARG A 275 -13.81 -10.33 15.59
CA ARG A 275 -13.20 -9.01 15.43
C ARG A 275 -12.17 -8.79 16.53
N LYS A 276 -11.21 -7.89 16.31
CA LYS A 276 -10.22 -7.51 17.34
C LYS A 276 -10.90 -6.97 18.60
N ASN A 277 -12.00 -6.26 18.43
CA ASN A 277 -12.83 -5.71 19.50
C ASN A 277 -14.31 -6.03 19.24
N GLY A 278 -15.09 -6.19 20.31
CA GLY A 278 -16.54 -6.40 20.26
C GLY A 278 -16.97 -7.85 20.09
N ILE A 279 -18.29 -8.06 20.12
CA ILE A 279 -18.92 -9.39 20.11
C ILE A 279 -18.82 -10.02 18.70
N PRO A 280 -18.47 -11.32 18.54
CA PRO A 280 -18.50 -11.98 17.24
C PRO A 280 -19.87 -11.91 16.57
N SER A 281 -19.89 -11.90 15.23
CA SER A 281 -21.12 -11.99 14.45
C SER A 281 -21.30 -13.41 13.91
N TYR A 282 -22.52 -13.95 14.03
CA TYR A 282 -22.86 -15.29 13.55
C TYR A 282 -23.72 -15.20 12.30
N LEU A 283 -23.26 -15.83 11.23
CA LEU A 283 -23.85 -15.73 9.89
C LEU A 283 -24.13 -17.13 9.34
N LYS A 284 -25.40 -17.49 9.19
CA LYS A 284 -25.80 -18.79 8.65
C LYS A 284 -26.13 -18.70 7.17
N PHE A 285 -25.46 -19.54 6.37
CA PHE A 285 -25.63 -19.60 4.92
C PHE A 285 -26.47 -20.82 4.51
N SER A 286 -27.21 -20.68 3.42
CA SER A 286 -28.10 -21.75 2.93
C SER A 286 -27.39 -22.88 2.22
N THR A 287 -26.18 -22.63 1.69
CA THR A 287 -25.38 -23.64 0.98
C THR A 287 -23.91 -23.50 1.30
N ASN A 288 -23.17 -24.60 1.22
CA ASN A 288 -21.72 -24.59 1.39
C ASN A 288 -21.03 -23.75 0.30
N ALA A 289 -21.54 -23.73 -0.94
CA ALA A 289 -20.98 -22.90 -2.01
C ALA A 289 -21.04 -21.40 -1.70
N LEU A 290 -22.19 -20.92 -1.19
CA LEU A 290 -22.33 -19.53 -0.73
C LEU A 290 -21.36 -19.22 0.42
N LEU A 291 -21.30 -20.12 1.40
CA LEU A 291 -20.44 -19.99 2.57
C LEU A 291 -18.97 -19.90 2.17
N MET A 292 -18.47 -20.84 1.36
CA MET A 292 -17.06 -20.87 0.94
C MET A 292 -16.70 -19.70 0.03
N SER A 293 -17.61 -19.25 -0.83
CA SER A 293 -17.44 -18.03 -1.62
C SER A 293 -17.27 -16.81 -0.69
N PHE A 294 -18.14 -16.63 0.31
CA PHE A 294 -18.07 -15.54 1.27
C PHE A 294 -16.77 -15.57 2.09
N VAL A 295 -16.46 -16.69 2.74
CA VAL A 295 -15.30 -16.80 3.64
C VAL A 295 -14.00 -16.61 2.86
N SER A 296 -13.88 -17.19 1.65
CA SER A 296 -12.69 -16.99 0.80
C SER A 296 -12.52 -15.55 0.31
N GLY A 297 -13.62 -14.80 0.17
CA GLY A 297 -13.57 -13.37 -0.16
C GLY A 297 -12.96 -12.56 0.99
N LEU A 298 -13.43 -12.79 2.21
CA LEU A 298 -12.89 -12.14 3.41
C LEU A 298 -11.43 -12.54 3.69
N ASP A 299 -11.11 -13.82 3.55
CA ASP A 299 -9.76 -14.35 3.74
C ASP A 299 -8.77 -13.71 2.76
N GLY A 300 -9.12 -13.67 1.47
CA GLY A 300 -8.26 -13.08 0.44
C GLY A 300 -8.07 -11.57 0.61
N TYR A 301 -9.13 -10.81 0.90
CA TYR A 301 -8.99 -9.38 1.22
C TYR A 301 -8.16 -9.17 2.49
N TYR A 302 -8.38 -9.94 3.56
CA TYR A 302 -7.56 -9.84 4.77
C TYR A 302 -6.08 -10.11 4.49
N ARG A 303 -5.78 -11.12 3.67
CA ARG A 303 -4.41 -11.44 3.28
C ARG A 303 -3.74 -10.30 2.51
N LEU A 304 -4.45 -9.74 1.55
CA LEU A 304 -3.94 -8.69 0.66
C LEU A 304 -4.01 -7.29 1.29
N THR A 305 -4.67 -7.13 2.45
CA THR A 305 -4.82 -5.83 3.14
C THR A 305 -4.04 -5.79 4.46
N VAL A 306 -3.98 -6.89 5.20
CA VAL A 306 -3.52 -6.92 6.60
C VAL A 306 -2.33 -7.86 6.78
N LYS A 307 -2.44 -9.12 6.33
CA LYS A 307 -1.49 -10.19 6.65
C LYS A 307 -1.25 -11.15 5.47
N TRP A 308 -0.25 -10.86 4.64
CA TRP A 308 0.07 -11.65 3.44
C TRP A 308 0.18 -13.18 3.69
N THR A 309 0.81 -13.56 4.80
CA THR A 309 1.18 -14.95 5.13
C THR A 309 0.18 -15.66 6.06
N PHE A 310 -1.06 -15.19 6.17
CA PHE A 310 -2.02 -15.71 7.15
C PHE A 310 -3.41 -15.91 6.55
N ASN A 311 -3.94 -17.14 6.57
CA ASN A 311 -5.35 -17.38 6.29
C ASN A 311 -6.16 -17.05 7.54
N LEU A 312 -7.16 -16.18 7.40
CA LEU A 312 -8.11 -15.77 8.43
C LEU A 312 -9.01 -16.92 8.87
N CYS A 313 -9.26 -17.89 7.99
CA CYS A 313 -10.04 -19.10 8.29
C CYS A 313 -9.21 -20.37 8.03
N ARG A 314 -9.13 -21.26 9.03
CA ARG A 314 -8.38 -22.52 8.92
C ARG A 314 -8.92 -23.44 7.80
N ASP A 315 -10.22 -23.40 7.55
CA ASP A 315 -10.89 -24.24 6.55
C ASP A 315 -10.75 -23.69 5.12
N VAL A 316 -10.25 -22.45 4.97
CA VAL A 316 -9.91 -21.85 3.68
C VAL A 316 -8.40 -21.91 3.50
N ILE A 317 -7.95 -22.95 2.81
CA ILE A 317 -6.54 -23.12 2.47
C ILE A 317 -6.23 -22.29 1.22
N THR A 318 -5.12 -21.56 1.27
CA THR A 318 -4.44 -20.95 0.12
C THR A 318 -3.26 -21.86 -0.29
N PRO A 319 -3.39 -22.69 -1.33
CA PRO A 319 -2.38 -23.69 -1.72
C PRO A 319 -0.97 -23.13 -1.94
N SER A 320 -0.83 -21.97 -2.60
CA SER A 320 0.47 -21.35 -2.84
C SER A 320 1.12 -20.91 -1.54
N LEU A 321 0.34 -20.40 -0.58
CA LEU A 321 0.87 -20.00 0.72
C LEU A 321 1.34 -21.22 1.54
N GLU A 322 0.62 -22.34 1.48
CA GLU A 322 1.05 -23.59 2.11
C GLU A 322 2.39 -24.08 1.54
N ARG A 323 2.56 -24.03 0.21
CA ARG A 323 3.83 -24.36 -0.45
C ARG A 323 4.97 -23.44 -0.01
N LEU A 324 4.72 -22.13 0.02
CA LEU A 324 5.70 -21.14 0.49
C LEU A 324 6.13 -21.38 1.94
N HIS A 325 5.19 -21.62 2.85
CA HIS A 325 5.49 -21.96 4.25
C HIS A 325 6.32 -23.24 4.38
N LYS A 326 5.93 -24.30 3.66
CA LYS A 326 6.66 -25.57 3.67
C LYS A 326 8.12 -25.41 3.21
N GLN A 327 8.35 -24.52 2.24
CA GLN A 327 9.67 -24.23 1.69
C GLN A 327 10.44 -23.13 2.46
N LYS A 328 9.83 -22.51 3.49
CA LYS A 328 10.33 -21.28 4.12
C LYS A 328 10.65 -20.17 3.10
N CYS A 329 9.91 -20.15 1.99
CA CYS A 329 10.08 -19.24 0.89
C CYS A 329 9.09 -18.08 1.03
N HIS A 330 9.54 -16.85 0.79
CA HIS A 330 8.64 -15.71 0.64
C HIS A 330 7.98 -15.74 -0.73
N GLY A 331 6.84 -15.07 -0.85
CA GLY A 331 6.25 -14.76 -2.15
C GLY A 331 7.11 -13.75 -2.93
N PRO A 332 6.57 -13.14 -3.99
CA PRO A 332 7.28 -12.18 -4.83
C PRO A 332 7.47 -10.82 -4.14
N VAL A 333 8.23 -10.78 -3.05
CA VAL A 333 8.39 -9.62 -2.15
C VAL A 333 9.49 -8.64 -2.57
N GLY A 334 10.35 -9.04 -3.51
CA GLY A 334 11.45 -8.22 -4.02
C GLY A 334 12.69 -8.10 -3.14
N GLY A 335 13.77 -7.65 -3.77
CA GLY A 335 15.10 -7.59 -3.15
C GLY A 335 15.20 -6.55 -2.04
N GLU A 336 14.56 -5.39 -2.21
CA GLU A 336 14.54 -4.33 -1.20
C GLU A 336 13.91 -4.82 0.12
N PHE A 337 12.80 -5.56 0.03
CA PHE A 337 12.19 -6.19 1.19
C PHE A 337 13.16 -7.16 1.89
N SER A 338 13.78 -8.05 1.11
CA SER A 338 14.71 -9.04 1.66
C SER A 338 15.88 -8.40 2.37
N TYR A 339 16.55 -7.43 1.74
CA TYR A 339 17.78 -6.82 2.27
C TYR A 339 17.49 -6.08 3.57
N ARG A 340 16.40 -5.31 3.60
CA ARG A 340 15.93 -4.65 4.83
C ARG A 340 15.64 -5.66 5.93
N LYS A 341 14.99 -6.80 5.62
CA LYS A 341 14.67 -7.81 6.63
C LYS A 341 15.92 -8.51 7.17
N LEU A 342 16.91 -8.82 6.33
CA LEU A 342 18.22 -9.34 6.74
C LEU A 342 18.92 -8.37 7.71
N GLU A 343 18.91 -7.08 7.37
CA GLU A 343 19.52 -6.02 8.18
C GLU A 343 18.79 -5.85 9.51
N GLU A 344 17.47 -5.63 9.49
CA GLU A 344 16.66 -5.36 10.69
C GLU A 344 16.63 -6.53 11.68
N LYS A 345 16.66 -7.78 11.20
CA LYS A 345 16.47 -8.96 12.06
C LYS A 345 17.77 -9.60 12.50
N ARG A 346 18.85 -9.44 11.74
CA ARG A 346 20.13 -10.13 11.99
C ARG A 346 21.35 -9.25 11.78
N SER A 347 21.20 -7.96 11.53
CA SER A 347 22.32 -7.05 11.26
C SER A 347 23.23 -7.56 10.15
N ASN A 348 22.64 -8.18 9.12
CA ASN A 348 23.34 -8.84 8.00
C ASN A 348 24.39 -9.88 8.44
N HIS A 349 24.14 -10.62 9.53
CA HIS A 349 25.05 -11.66 10.00
C HIS A 349 25.41 -12.66 8.89
N PRO A 350 26.70 -12.98 8.68
CA PRO A 350 27.13 -13.92 7.65
C PRO A 350 26.42 -15.28 7.75
N GLY A 351 26.03 -15.86 6.61
CA GLY A 351 25.30 -17.12 6.57
C GLY A 351 23.78 -17.01 6.75
N THR A 352 23.27 -15.82 7.11
CA THR A 352 21.82 -15.56 7.10
C THR A 352 21.32 -15.35 5.67
N TYR A 353 20.13 -15.88 5.37
CA TYR A 353 19.55 -15.77 4.03
C TYR A 353 18.02 -15.71 4.02
N ILE A 354 17.49 -15.22 2.91
CA ILE A 354 16.08 -15.23 2.54
C ILE A 354 15.92 -15.91 1.19
N LEU A 355 14.96 -16.82 1.11
CA LEU A 355 14.48 -17.39 -0.14
C LEU A 355 13.15 -16.69 -0.52
N ARG A 356 12.99 -16.29 -1.79
CA ARG A 356 11.75 -15.65 -2.29
C ARG A 356 11.45 -16.00 -3.75
N GLU A 357 10.17 -15.95 -4.13
CA GLU A 357 9.77 -15.98 -5.54
C GLU A 357 10.23 -14.70 -6.28
N SER A 358 10.40 -14.81 -7.60
CA SER A 358 10.63 -13.66 -8.47
C SER A 358 9.38 -12.81 -8.65
N GLU A 359 9.56 -11.50 -8.68
CA GLU A 359 8.49 -10.52 -8.93
C GLU A 359 7.99 -10.55 -10.37
N THR A 360 8.80 -11.04 -11.30
CA THR A 360 8.60 -10.86 -12.75
C THR A 360 8.52 -12.17 -13.53
N GLN A 361 9.02 -13.28 -12.98
CA GLN A 361 9.13 -14.55 -13.72
C GLN A 361 8.59 -15.72 -12.90
N TYR A 362 7.71 -16.53 -13.50
CA TYR A 362 7.27 -17.80 -12.92
C TYR A 362 8.40 -18.82 -12.94
N GLY A 363 8.44 -19.71 -11.93
CA GLY A 363 9.48 -20.73 -11.81
C GLY A 363 10.88 -20.18 -11.50
N VAL A 364 11.00 -18.87 -11.22
CA VAL A 364 12.26 -18.25 -10.81
C VAL A 364 12.16 -17.81 -9.36
N PHE A 365 13.22 -18.10 -8.63
CA PHE A 365 13.39 -17.75 -7.23
C PHE A 365 14.69 -17.00 -7.03
N TYR A 366 14.81 -16.32 -5.90
CA TYR A 366 16.01 -15.62 -5.49
C TYR A 366 16.41 -16.04 -4.08
N LEU A 367 17.71 -16.27 -3.92
CA LEU A 367 18.37 -16.50 -2.65
C LEU A 367 19.21 -15.27 -2.31
N ASP A 368 18.71 -14.47 -1.38
CA ASP A 368 19.41 -13.29 -0.87
C ASP A 368 20.18 -13.67 0.40
N SER A 369 21.52 -13.70 0.34
CA SER A 369 22.38 -14.20 1.42
C SER A 369 23.44 -13.19 1.85
N CYS A 370 23.74 -13.12 3.14
CA CYS A 370 24.77 -12.25 3.69
C CYS A 370 26.15 -12.92 3.65
N GLY A 371 27.10 -12.29 2.96
CA GLY A 371 28.50 -12.73 2.93
C GLY A 371 29.29 -12.29 4.17
N LYS A 372 30.57 -12.71 4.25
CA LYS A 372 31.48 -12.35 5.35
C LYS A 372 31.73 -10.85 5.50
N ASP A 373 31.55 -10.10 4.42
CA ASP A 373 31.67 -8.65 4.37
C ASP A 373 30.43 -7.90 4.87
N GLY A 374 29.42 -8.62 5.37
CA GLY A 374 28.15 -8.06 5.85
C GLY A 374 27.27 -7.49 4.74
N LYS A 375 27.59 -7.77 3.47
CA LYS A 375 26.80 -7.31 2.32
C LYS A 375 25.89 -8.44 1.81
N PRO A 376 24.57 -8.22 1.72
CA PRO A 376 23.66 -9.17 1.09
C PRO A 376 23.92 -9.23 -0.42
N ARG A 377 23.81 -10.44 -0.97
CA ARG A 377 23.94 -10.74 -2.41
C ARG A 377 22.77 -11.60 -2.86
N THR A 378 22.28 -11.35 -4.06
CA THR A 378 21.16 -12.10 -4.65
C THR A 378 21.67 -13.12 -5.65
N HIS A 379 21.24 -14.37 -5.48
CA HIS A 379 21.51 -15.46 -6.42
C HIS A 379 20.20 -15.93 -7.06
N LYS A 380 20.18 -16.04 -8.39
CA LYS A 380 19.00 -16.52 -9.14
C LYS A 380 18.94 -18.04 -9.10
N ILE A 381 17.74 -18.57 -8.87
CA ILE A 381 17.43 -20.01 -8.95
C ILE A 381 16.32 -20.20 -9.98
N GLU A 382 16.55 -21.06 -10.96
CA GLU A 382 15.59 -21.38 -12.02
C GLU A 382 15.06 -22.79 -11.82
N GLN A 383 13.74 -22.95 -11.83
CA GLN A 383 13.07 -24.24 -11.71
C GLN A 383 12.67 -24.74 -13.09
N TYR A 384 13.27 -25.85 -13.53
CA TYR A 384 12.96 -26.49 -14.82
C TYR A 384 11.96 -27.63 -14.69
N GLY A 385 11.82 -28.20 -13.49
CA GLY A 385 10.87 -29.26 -13.17
C GLY A 385 10.54 -29.31 -11.67
N PRO A 386 9.66 -30.23 -11.25
CA PRO A 386 9.24 -30.33 -9.84
C PRO A 386 10.40 -30.53 -8.85
N GLU A 387 11.48 -31.19 -9.30
CA GLU A 387 12.67 -31.52 -8.51
C GLU A 387 13.96 -31.03 -9.18
N GLU A 388 13.91 -29.96 -9.97
CA GLU A 388 15.07 -29.47 -10.71
C GLU A 388 15.24 -27.96 -10.52
N PHE A 389 16.16 -27.58 -9.63
CA PHE A 389 16.46 -26.21 -9.24
C PHE A 389 17.90 -25.87 -9.58
N PHE A 390 18.10 -25.04 -10.60
CA PHE A 390 19.41 -24.62 -11.07
C PHE A 390 19.83 -23.30 -10.42
N LEU A 391 20.99 -23.28 -9.77
CA LEU A 391 21.55 -22.06 -9.18
C LEU A 391 22.45 -21.36 -10.21
N SER A 392 22.04 -20.17 -10.66
CA SER A 392 22.79 -19.41 -11.64
C SER A 392 24.17 -19.00 -11.09
N GLY A 393 25.21 -19.12 -11.91
CA GLY A 393 26.58 -18.75 -11.56
C GLY A 393 27.43 -19.86 -10.92
N THR A 394 26.81 -20.90 -10.35
CA THR A 394 27.55 -22.09 -9.86
C THR A 394 27.55 -23.25 -10.86
N GLY A 395 26.58 -23.28 -11.79
CA GLY A 395 26.41 -24.39 -12.73
C GLY A 395 25.82 -25.65 -12.09
N CYS A 396 25.38 -25.58 -10.83
CA CYS A 396 24.88 -26.73 -10.09
C CYS A 396 23.35 -26.82 -10.12
N THR A 397 22.84 -28.05 -10.19
CA THR A 397 21.42 -28.36 -10.12
C THR A 397 21.11 -29.13 -8.83
N TYR A 398 20.02 -28.75 -8.16
CA TYR A 398 19.58 -29.31 -6.89
C TYR A 398 18.17 -29.90 -7.01
N LYS A 399 17.91 -30.93 -6.20
CA LYS A 399 16.61 -31.62 -6.16
C LYS A 399 15.53 -30.86 -5.39
N SER A 400 15.95 -29.98 -4.49
CA SER A 400 15.08 -29.14 -3.66
C SER A 400 15.88 -27.99 -3.07
N PHE A 401 15.19 -26.97 -2.55
CA PHE A 401 15.83 -25.92 -1.75
C PHE A 401 16.57 -26.48 -0.53
N ALA A 402 16.05 -27.54 0.10
CA ALA A 402 16.72 -28.19 1.22
C ALA A 402 18.06 -28.81 0.80
N HIS A 403 18.10 -29.48 -0.36
CA HIS A 403 19.35 -30.01 -0.92
C HIS A 403 20.33 -28.88 -1.26
N LEU A 404 19.86 -27.78 -1.87
CA LEU A 404 20.68 -26.59 -2.13
C LEU A 404 21.29 -26.05 -0.83
N ILE A 405 20.48 -25.82 0.20
CA ILE A 405 20.93 -25.28 1.48
C ILE A 405 21.96 -26.22 2.14
N SER A 406 21.72 -27.53 2.15
CA SER A 406 22.66 -28.49 2.75
C SER A 406 24.02 -28.56 2.03
N ALA A 407 24.05 -28.22 0.74
CA ALA A 407 25.27 -28.24 -0.05
C ALA A 407 26.17 -27.01 0.18
N HIS A 408 25.67 -25.97 0.87
CA HIS A 408 26.36 -24.68 1.06
C HIS A 408 26.49 -24.31 2.55
N GLN A 409 26.88 -25.27 3.39
CA GLN A 409 27.07 -25.06 4.84
C GLN A 409 28.51 -24.75 5.27
N ASP A 410 29.46 -24.73 4.34
CA ASP A 410 30.86 -24.42 4.63
C ASP A 410 31.05 -22.91 4.83
N PRO A 411 31.49 -22.44 6.03
CA PRO A 411 31.78 -21.03 6.28
C PRO A 411 32.87 -20.45 5.37
N GLU A 412 33.78 -21.27 4.85
CA GLU A 412 34.83 -20.86 3.92
C GLU A 412 34.38 -20.92 2.44
N GLY A 413 33.19 -21.47 2.19
CA GLY A 413 32.59 -21.55 0.86
C GLY A 413 32.27 -20.18 0.26
N THR A 414 32.23 -20.12 -1.08
CA THR A 414 31.83 -18.91 -1.82
C THR A 414 30.38 -18.51 -1.54
N LEU A 415 29.53 -19.47 -1.24
CA LEU A 415 28.17 -19.31 -0.75
C LEU A 415 28.05 -20.06 0.58
N TYR A 416 27.64 -19.34 1.62
CA TYR A 416 27.47 -19.86 2.97
C TYR A 416 26.04 -19.63 3.45
N LEU A 417 25.33 -20.70 3.80
CA LEU A 417 23.91 -20.71 4.15
C LEU A 417 23.69 -21.52 5.43
N THR A 418 23.31 -20.84 6.51
CA THR A 418 23.07 -21.49 7.80
C THR A 418 21.71 -21.15 8.39
N GLU A 419 21.35 -19.87 8.40
CA GLU A 419 20.11 -19.42 9.01
C GLU A 419 19.15 -18.83 7.97
N CYS A 420 18.03 -19.52 7.74
CA CYS A 420 16.91 -18.98 6.98
C CYS A 420 16.13 -18.00 7.86
N LEU A 421 15.88 -16.80 7.36
CA LEU A 421 14.81 -15.93 7.85
C LEU A 421 13.52 -16.27 7.09
N PRO A 422 12.53 -16.96 7.70
CA PRO A 422 11.31 -17.36 7.01
C PRO A 422 10.30 -16.20 6.91
N PRO A 423 9.24 -16.35 6.09
CA PRO A 423 8.10 -15.44 6.10
C PRO A 423 7.47 -15.33 7.50
N SER A 424 7.05 -14.13 7.88
CA SER A 424 6.39 -13.85 9.15
C SER A 424 5.09 -13.08 8.94
N GLU A 425 4.07 -13.39 9.74
CA GLU A 425 2.83 -12.61 9.77
C GLU A 425 3.04 -11.16 10.21
N TYR A 426 4.17 -10.82 10.84
CA TYR A 426 4.49 -9.44 11.24
C TYR A 426 5.28 -8.67 10.18
N ASP A 427 5.58 -9.29 9.04
CA ASP A 427 6.27 -8.63 7.95
C ASP A 427 5.41 -7.52 7.33
N LYS A 428 6.01 -6.35 7.12
CA LYS A 428 5.44 -5.31 6.27
C LYS A 428 5.72 -5.64 4.80
N SER A 429 4.91 -6.54 4.27
CA SER A 429 5.05 -7.07 2.91
C SER A 429 4.57 -6.06 1.85
N PRO A 430 5.28 -5.89 0.72
CA PRO A 430 4.78 -5.12 -0.43
C PRO A 430 3.60 -5.82 -1.13
N LEU A 431 3.30 -7.07 -0.76
CA LEU A 431 2.17 -7.85 -1.28
C LEU A 431 0.83 -7.52 -0.59
N LEU A 432 0.82 -6.54 0.31
CA LEU A 432 -0.40 -5.97 0.87
C LEU A 432 -1.04 -4.96 -0.12
N ILE A 433 -1.34 -5.42 -1.33
CA ILE A 433 -1.72 -4.62 -2.50
C ILE A 433 -3.13 -4.01 -2.38
N CYS A 434 -4.00 -4.66 -1.61
CA CYS A 434 -5.36 -4.18 -1.32
C CYS A 434 -5.41 -3.32 -0.05
N ALA A 435 -4.29 -3.22 0.69
CA ALA A 435 -4.21 -2.35 1.85
C ALA A 435 -4.46 -0.92 1.37
N SER A 436 -5.38 -0.23 2.04
CA SER A 436 -5.65 1.18 1.77
C SER A 436 -4.31 1.89 1.61
N GLU A 437 -4.07 2.32 0.37
CA GLU A 437 -2.91 3.07 0.02
C GLU A 437 -2.93 4.27 0.95
N SER A 438 -1.86 4.41 1.74
CA SER A 438 -1.35 5.75 1.91
C SER A 438 -0.97 6.20 0.50
N VAL A 439 -1.94 6.75 -0.24
CA VAL A 439 -1.70 7.40 -1.52
C VAL A 439 -0.58 8.38 -1.23
N CYS A 440 0.62 8.04 -1.69
CA CYS A 440 1.83 8.80 -1.45
C CYS A 440 1.85 9.93 -2.47
N ASN A 441 0.87 10.82 -2.36
CA ASN A 441 1.19 12.24 -2.43
C ASN A 441 1.43 12.59 -0.97
N ASP A 442 2.69 12.66 -0.55
CA ASP A 442 3.01 13.15 0.79
C ASP A 442 2.45 14.57 0.91
N VAL A 443 1.30 14.71 1.55
CA VAL A 443 0.72 16.02 1.84
C VAL A 443 1.24 16.45 3.21
N ALA A 444 1.62 17.72 3.32
CA ALA A 444 1.90 18.31 4.62
C ALA A 444 0.69 18.06 5.55
N PRO A 445 0.90 17.71 6.83
CA PRO A 445 -0.18 17.73 7.79
C PRO A 445 -0.76 19.15 7.87
N ASP A 446 -2.08 19.27 7.95
CA ASP A 446 -2.70 20.57 8.17
C ASP A 446 -2.40 21.09 9.59
N ALA A 447 -2.57 22.40 9.79
CA ALA A 447 -2.19 23.07 11.03
C ALA A 447 -3.02 22.58 12.24
N GLU A 448 -4.27 22.18 12.03
CA GLU A 448 -5.18 21.68 13.05
C GLU A 448 -4.75 20.31 13.55
N MET A 449 -4.38 19.39 12.64
CA MET A 449 -3.82 18.09 12.99
C MET A 449 -2.52 18.21 13.77
N LEU A 450 -1.61 19.10 13.35
CA LEU A 450 -0.38 19.36 14.09
C LEU A 450 -0.64 19.96 15.47
N ALA A 451 -1.65 20.81 15.61
CA ALA A 451 -2.05 21.37 16.89
C ALA A 451 -2.58 20.28 17.84
N ALA A 452 -3.49 19.43 17.37
CA ALA A 452 -4.04 18.31 18.14
C ALA A 452 -2.96 17.29 18.53
N LEU A 453 -2.03 16.97 17.61
CA LEU A 453 -0.95 16.02 17.86
C LEU A 453 0.07 16.53 18.90
N LEU A 454 0.13 17.84 19.10
CA LEU A 454 1.06 18.51 20.02
C LEU A 454 0.34 19.14 21.23
N GLU A 455 -0.95 18.85 21.41
CA GLU A 455 -1.77 19.33 22.53
C GLU A 455 -1.14 18.92 23.87
N GLY A 456 -0.61 17.69 23.96
CA GLY A 456 0.11 17.16 25.13
C GLY A 456 1.60 17.50 25.22
N GLY A 457 2.14 18.34 24.34
CA GLY A 457 3.58 18.68 24.33
C GLY A 457 4.40 18.09 23.19
N PRO A 458 5.72 18.35 23.16
CA PRO A 458 6.64 17.72 22.22
C PRO A 458 6.68 16.20 22.42
N ARG A 459 6.74 15.43 21.33
CA ARG A 459 6.68 13.97 21.38
C ARG A 459 8.06 13.33 21.40
N CYS A 460 8.18 12.12 21.93
CA CYS A 460 9.34 11.26 21.66
C CYS A 460 9.17 10.62 20.27
N ILE A 461 10.10 10.88 19.35
CA ILE A 461 10.01 10.51 17.94
C ILE A 461 10.95 9.32 17.65
N PRO A 462 10.41 8.16 17.27
CA PRO A 462 11.22 7.00 16.90
C PRO A 462 12.02 7.23 15.61
N PRO A 463 13.24 6.65 15.48
CA PRO A 463 14.06 6.76 14.26
C PRO A 463 13.34 6.34 12.99
N GLN A 464 12.44 5.35 13.07
CA GLN A 464 11.69 4.82 11.93
C GLN A 464 10.68 5.84 11.36
N GLN A 465 10.34 6.88 12.14
CA GLN A 465 9.51 7.99 11.68
C GLN A 465 10.32 9.13 11.06
N LEU A 466 11.66 9.06 11.08
CA LEU A 466 12.54 10.12 10.63
C LEU A 466 13.41 9.66 9.46
N GLN A 467 13.47 10.50 8.44
CA GLN A 467 14.48 10.41 7.40
C GLN A 467 15.40 11.63 7.52
N ILE A 468 16.68 11.40 7.81
CA ILE A 468 17.67 12.45 8.09
C ILE A 468 18.58 12.63 6.87
N TYR A 469 18.67 13.85 6.35
CA TYR A 469 19.50 14.15 5.19
C TYR A 469 20.90 14.59 5.63
N LYS A 470 21.76 13.61 5.99
CA LYS A 470 23.12 13.87 6.50
C LYS A 470 24.08 14.50 5.48
N ALA A 471 23.83 14.33 4.18
CA ALA A 471 24.65 14.89 3.09
C ALA A 471 24.37 16.39 2.82
N GLN A 472 23.36 16.98 3.47
CA GLN A 472 23.02 18.40 3.38
C GLN A 472 22.91 19.02 4.78
N PRO A 473 24.00 19.09 5.56
CA PRO A 473 23.99 19.89 6.78
C PRO A 473 23.76 21.35 6.41
N PHE A 474 23.02 22.09 7.26
CA PHE A 474 22.87 23.53 7.04
C PHE A 474 24.25 24.19 6.98
N PRO A 475 24.49 25.14 6.06
CA PRO A 475 25.79 25.81 5.91
C PRO A 475 26.26 26.38 7.26
N LYS A 476 27.52 26.11 7.64
CA LYS A 476 28.13 26.73 8.82
C LYS A 476 28.29 28.23 8.56
N ASN A 477 27.45 29.05 9.18
CA ASN A 477 27.70 30.50 9.32
C ASN A 477 28.72 30.75 10.46
N SER A 478 29.89 30.12 10.38
CA SER A 478 31.02 30.44 11.25
C SER A 478 31.86 31.50 10.56
N ASN A 479 32.03 32.67 11.20
CA ASN A 479 33.16 33.52 10.90
C ASN A 479 34.44 32.67 11.05
N PRO A 480 35.42 32.77 10.14
CA PRO A 480 36.66 31.99 10.22
C PRO A 480 37.48 32.22 11.50
N ASN A 481 37.13 33.22 12.32
CA ASN A 481 37.77 33.52 13.61
C ASN A 481 37.09 32.86 14.83
N ASP A 482 36.02 32.07 14.66
CA ASP A 482 35.32 31.42 15.77
C ASP A 482 35.75 29.95 15.91
N ASN A 483 36.86 29.71 16.61
CA ASN A 483 37.48 28.38 16.78
C ASN A 483 36.70 27.41 17.69
N ARG A 484 35.49 27.76 18.17
CA ARG A 484 34.66 26.87 18.99
C ARG A 484 33.71 26.06 18.10
N ALA A 485 33.96 24.75 17.99
CA ALA A 485 33.02 23.83 17.36
C ALA A 485 31.68 23.85 18.12
N SER A 486 30.57 24.14 17.43
CA SER A 486 29.23 24.11 18.04
C SER A 486 28.93 22.71 18.61
N SER A 487 28.46 22.63 19.85
CA SER A 487 28.14 21.37 20.53
C SER A 487 27.00 20.57 19.86
N THR A 488 26.26 21.20 18.93
CA THR A 488 25.17 20.58 18.19
C THR A 488 25.39 20.62 16.68
N ILE A 489 24.77 19.69 15.96
CA ILE A 489 24.68 19.67 14.49
C ILE A 489 23.22 19.80 14.07
N LEU A 490 22.96 20.63 13.06
CA LEU A 490 21.61 20.78 12.49
C LEU A 490 21.51 20.02 11.17
N TYR A 491 20.57 19.08 11.09
CA TYR A 491 20.23 18.34 9.88
C TYR A 491 18.85 18.76 9.36
N ARG A 492 18.68 18.71 8.05
CA ARG A 492 17.35 18.66 7.45
C ARG A 492 16.76 17.27 7.67
N ALA A 493 15.49 17.20 8.05
CA ALA A 493 14.81 15.94 8.33
C ALA A 493 13.39 15.94 7.74
N MET A 494 12.90 14.74 7.43
CA MET A 494 11.50 14.50 7.08
C MET A 494 10.86 13.63 8.15
N TRP A 495 9.85 14.15 8.83
CA TRP A 495 9.12 13.46 9.88
C TRP A 495 7.80 12.90 9.36
N ARG A 496 7.61 11.59 9.50
CA ARG A 496 6.36 10.88 9.18
C ARG A 496 5.41 10.97 10.37
N VAL A 497 4.60 12.02 10.41
CA VAL A 497 3.66 12.32 11.50
C VAL A 497 2.56 11.27 11.59
N ALA A 498 2.04 10.86 10.44
CA ALA A 498 1.06 9.80 10.29
C ALA A 498 1.22 9.13 8.93
N LYS A 499 0.47 8.05 8.71
CA LYS A 499 0.44 7.34 7.43
C LYS A 499 0.01 8.31 6.31
N GLY A 500 0.90 8.56 5.34
CA GLY A 500 0.67 9.51 4.23
C GLY A 500 0.85 11.00 4.56
N LYS A 501 1.26 11.35 5.79
CA LYS A 501 1.50 12.73 6.22
C LYS A 501 2.97 12.90 6.62
N LYS A 502 3.71 13.71 5.85
CA LYS A 502 5.10 14.05 6.14
C LYS A 502 5.25 15.53 6.40
N LEU A 503 6.07 15.87 7.38
CA LEU A 503 6.44 17.23 7.72
C LEU A 503 7.95 17.40 7.58
N GLU A 504 8.34 18.41 6.83
CA GLU A 504 9.72 18.81 6.74
C GLU A 504 10.13 19.58 8.01
N ALA A 505 11.28 19.23 8.59
CA ALA A 505 11.69 19.71 9.90
C ALA A 505 13.22 19.89 9.98
N ALA A 506 13.65 20.64 10.99
CA ALA A 506 15.06 20.77 11.35
C ALA A 506 15.35 19.86 12.55
N LEU A 507 16.33 18.98 12.43
CA LEU A 507 16.76 18.09 13.52
C LEU A 507 18.10 18.58 14.08
N LYS A 508 18.09 19.12 15.29
CA LYS A 508 19.29 19.56 16.02
C LYS A 508 19.76 18.45 16.94
N VAL A 509 20.91 17.87 16.66
CA VAL A 509 21.46 16.70 17.36
C VAL A 509 22.66 17.12 18.21
N LEU A 510 22.74 16.64 19.45
CA LEU A 510 23.94 16.80 20.28
C LEU A 510 25.07 15.92 19.71
N ARG A 511 26.28 16.47 19.56
CA ARG A 511 27.42 15.71 19.06
C ARG A 511 27.83 14.62 20.05
N ASP A 512 28.26 13.46 19.53
CA ASP A 512 28.74 12.35 20.35
C ASP A 512 29.95 12.77 21.20
N GLU A 513 30.83 13.65 20.67
CA GLU A 513 31.97 14.19 21.41
C GLU A 513 31.60 15.19 22.52
N GLN A 514 30.30 15.47 22.72
CA GLN A 514 29.75 16.46 23.64
C GLN A 514 28.67 15.86 24.56
N CYS A 515 28.72 14.54 24.80
CA CYS A 515 27.76 13.82 25.63
C CYS A 515 27.69 14.32 27.08
N ASN A 516 28.72 15.04 27.56
CA ASN A 516 28.73 15.71 28.86
C ASN A 516 27.65 16.80 28.98
N TYR A 517 27.16 17.37 27.88
CA TYR A 517 26.09 18.37 27.86
C TYR A 517 24.68 17.79 27.72
N THR A 518 24.53 16.45 27.84
CA THR A 518 23.22 15.78 27.63
C THR A 518 22.16 16.31 28.59
N ARG A 519 22.53 16.59 29.85
CA ARG A 519 21.59 17.10 30.86
C ARG A 519 21.07 18.48 30.48
N GLU A 520 21.98 19.42 30.20
CA GLU A 520 21.67 20.79 29.81
C GLU A 520 20.86 20.83 28.51
N PHE A 521 21.15 19.92 27.58
CA PHE A 521 20.40 19.79 26.34
C PHE A 521 18.98 19.26 26.58
N LEU A 522 18.79 18.30 27.48
CA LEU A 522 17.46 17.82 27.88
C LEU A 522 16.67 18.87 28.67
N GLU A 523 17.34 19.65 29.53
CA GLU A 523 16.74 20.79 30.23
C GLU A 523 16.26 21.84 29.23
N LEU A 524 17.08 22.18 28.24
CA LEU A 524 16.70 23.06 27.13
C LEU A 524 15.48 22.53 26.35
N ILE A 525 15.45 21.21 26.06
CA ILE A 525 14.30 20.55 25.42
C ILE A 525 13.05 20.73 26.27
N GLY A 526 13.16 20.51 27.58
CA GLY A 526 12.05 20.65 28.53
C GLY A 526 11.50 22.07 28.57
N THR A 527 12.37 23.07 28.73
CA THR A 527 11.98 24.48 28.78
C THR A 527 11.39 24.95 27.45
N TRP A 528 12.09 24.73 26.33
CA TRP A 528 11.61 25.18 25.02
C TRP A 528 10.33 24.44 24.57
N GLY A 529 10.18 23.20 25.04
CA GLY A 529 9.02 22.35 24.79
C GLY A 529 7.71 22.86 25.38
N GLN A 530 7.74 23.75 26.36
CA GLN A 530 6.54 24.33 26.99
C GLN A 530 6.02 25.57 26.25
N LEU A 531 6.84 26.18 25.39
CA LEU A 531 6.51 27.45 24.75
C LEU A 531 5.57 27.28 23.54
N ARG A 532 4.52 28.10 23.46
CA ARG A 532 3.46 28.03 22.42
C ARG A 532 3.15 29.40 21.82
N SER A 533 4.14 30.02 21.16
CA SER A 533 3.97 31.28 20.43
C SER A 533 4.20 31.13 18.93
N GLY A 534 3.41 31.83 18.12
CA GLY A 534 3.67 32.00 16.68
C GLY A 534 4.95 32.78 16.38
N ALA A 535 5.51 33.50 17.36
CA ALA A 535 6.76 34.24 17.25
C ALA A 535 8.01 33.42 17.65
N LEU A 536 7.83 32.16 18.09
CA LEU A 536 8.91 31.24 18.46
C LEU A 536 8.99 30.07 17.46
N VAL A 537 10.19 29.54 17.24
CA VAL A 537 10.36 28.30 16.46
C VAL A 537 9.83 27.13 17.28
N ARG A 538 8.84 26.43 16.72
CA ARG A 538 8.13 25.36 17.44
C ARG A 538 8.99 24.11 17.58
N LEU A 539 9.01 23.51 18.79
CA LEU A 539 9.55 22.18 19.03
C LEU A 539 8.45 21.13 18.81
N TYR A 540 8.67 20.20 17.88
CA TYR A 540 7.74 19.10 17.61
C TYR A 540 7.99 17.88 18.49
N GLY A 541 9.25 17.62 18.80
CA GLY A 541 9.61 16.46 19.61
C GLY A 541 11.09 16.30 19.83
N LEU A 542 11.45 15.24 20.55
CA LEU A 542 12.82 14.83 20.79
C LEU A 542 13.11 13.44 20.22
N THR A 543 14.37 13.19 19.93
CA THR A 543 14.93 11.88 19.57
C THR A 543 15.89 11.45 20.67
N VAL A 544 16.00 10.14 20.90
CA VAL A 544 16.88 9.56 21.94
C VAL A 544 17.96 8.66 21.32
N ALA A 545 17.60 7.84 20.32
CA ALA A 545 18.51 6.99 19.58
C ALA A 545 18.50 7.39 18.08
N PRO A 546 19.61 7.26 17.33
CA PRO A 546 20.94 6.90 17.81
C PRO A 546 21.63 8.01 18.62
N ALA A 547 21.07 9.23 18.66
CA ALA A 547 21.57 10.35 19.44
C ALA A 547 20.41 11.22 19.95
N VAL A 548 20.66 12.00 21.01
CA VAL A 548 19.69 12.95 21.56
C VAL A 548 19.55 14.16 20.63
N GLY A 549 18.32 14.51 20.26
CA GLY A 549 18.08 15.61 19.33
C GLY A 549 16.71 16.26 19.46
N MET A 550 16.62 17.52 19.05
CA MET A 550 15.41 18.34 18.95
C MET A 550 14.89 18.35 17.51
N LEU A 551 13.67 17.87 17.29
CA LEU A 551 12.97 18.05 16.02
C LEU A 551 12.14 19.32 16.06
N MET A 552 12.52 20.31 15.27
CA MET A 552 11.99 21.67 15.29
C MET A 552 11.35 22.05 13.94
N GLU A 553 10.50 23.07 13.98
CA GLU A 553 9.98 23.73 12.78
C GLU A 553 11.13 24.16 11.86
N LEU A 554 11.02 23.81 10.58
CA LEU A 554 11.96 24.29 9.57
C LEU A 554 11.55 25.66 9.05
N VAL A 555 12.39 26.67 9.29
CA VAL A 555 12.14 28.05 8.86
C VAL A 555 12.83 28.33 7.53
N LYS A 556 12.04 28.72 6.52
CA LYS A 556 12.41 28.70 5.08
C LYS A 556 13.61 29.56 4.70
N TYR A 557 13.67 30.81 5.17
CA TYR A 557 14.65 31.80 4.67
C TYR A 557 15.89 31.95 5.56
N GLY A 558 15.99 31.17 6.64
CA GLY A 558 17.16 31.12 7.50
C GLY A 558 17.35 32.35 8.40
N PRO A 559 18.55 32.55 8.96
CA PRO A 559 18.84 33.62 9.92
C PRO A 559 18.70 35.03 9.35
N LEU A 560 18.12 35.96 10.13
CA LEU A 560 17.84 37.33 9.74
C LEU A 560 19.11 38.08 9.35
N ASP A 561 20.21 37.93 10.09
CA ASP A 561 21.47 38.60 9.77
C ASP A 561 22.03 38.22 8.37
N ALA A 562 21.92 36.95 7.99
CA ALA A 562 22.31 36.47 6.68
C ALA A 562 21.30 36.92 5.61
N TYR A 563 20.00 36.85 5.93
CA TYR A 563 18.94 37.30 5.05
C TYR A 563 19.09 38.78 4.68
N LEU A 564 19.35 39.64 5.66
CA LEU A 564 19.54 41.07 5.45
C LEU A 564 20.80 41.41 4.64
N ARG A 565 21.89 40.65 4.82
CA ARG A 565 23.12 40.85 4.02
C ARG A 565 22.98 40.40 2.58
N ASN A 566 22.20 39.35 2.33
CA ASN A 566 22.08 38.73 1.01
C ASN A 566 20.97 39.35 0.15
N ASN A 567 20.13 40.23 0.70
CA ASN A 567 19.06 40.89 -0.04
C ASN A 567 19.30 42.40 -0.10
N SER A 568 18.95 43.00 -1.23
CA SER A 568 19.21 44.43 -1.44
C SER A 568 18.32 45.32 -0.55
N PRO A 569 18.75 46.55 -0.23
CA PRO A 569 17.90 47.54 0.45
C PRO A 569 16.64 47.92 -0.33
N GLN A 570 16.56 47.63 -1.64
CA GLN A 570 15.35 47.84 -2.45
C GLN A 570 14.30 46.74 -2.20
N THR A 571 14.75 45.57 -1.71
CA THR A 571 13.90 44.42 -1.38
C THR A 571 13.41 44.47 0.06
N ILE A 572 14.20 45.06 0.97
CA ILE A 572 13.90 45.13 2.40
C ILE A 572 13.54 46.58 2.76
N LYS A 573 12.29 46.79 3.18
CA LYS A 573 11.75 48.10 3.54
C LYS A 573 11.89 48.35 5.03
N THR A 574 11.82 49.62 5.44
CA THR A 574 11.77 50.00 6.86
C THR A 574 10.61 49.33 7.61
N VAL A 575 9.46 49.16 6.97
CA VAL A 575 8.29 48.47 7.56
C VAL A 575 8.60 47.02 7.92
N ASP A 576 9.43 46.32 7.13
CA ASP A 576 9.83 44.94 7.41
C ASP A 576 10.63 44.86 8.72
N MET A 577 11.46 45.87 9.02
CA MET A 577 12.20 45.95 10.28
C MET A 577 11.29 46.21 11.47
N VAL A 578 10.25 47.02 11.29
CA VAL A 578 9.24 47.27 12.33
C VAL A 578 8.47 45.98 12.62
N GLU A 579 8.10 45.22 11.59
CA GLU A 579 7.42 43.93 11.75
C GLU A 579 8.35 42.87 12.40
N ALA A 580 9.63 42.86 12.05
CA ALA A 580 10.61 41.99 12.69
C ALA A 580 10.78 42.31 14.19
N ALA A 581 10.86 43.60 14.53
CA ALA A 581 10.94 44.06 15.91
C ALA A 581 9.67 43.72 16.69
N ALA A 582 8.49 43.87 16.08
CA ALA A 582 7.22 43.49 16.69
C ALA A 582 7.16 41.97 16.96
N CYS A 583 7.58 41.13 16.00
CA CYS A 583 7.67 39.68 16.20
C CYS A 583 8.63 39.31 17.34
N LEU A 584 9.81 39.96 17.41
CA LEU A 584 10.75 39.75 18.51
C LEU A 584 10.13 40.19 19.86
N ALA A 585 9.46 41.34 19.91
CA ALA A 585 8.79 41.80 21.13
C ALA A 585 7.71 40.81 21.60
N THR A 586 6.91 40.26 20.67
CA THR A 586 5.94 39.18 20.98
C THR A 586 6.62 37.92 21.49
N ALA A 587 7.77 37.53 20.91
CA ALA A 587 8.54 36.40 21.40
C ALA A 587 9.06 36.63 22.83
N LEU A 588 9.56 37.83 23.11
CA LEU A 588 10.08 38.22 24.43
C LEU A 588 8.99 38.28 25.49
N TRP A 589 7.83 38.86 25.15
CA TRP A 589 6.66 38.87 26.02
C TRP A 589 6.26 37.45 26.44
N HIS A 590 6.16 36.54 25.47
CA HIS A 590 5.79 35.16 25.74
C HIS A 590 6.87 34.42 26.56
N LEU A 591 8.15 34.74 26.38
CA LEU A 591 9.22 34.17 27.20
C LEU A 591 9.11 34.63 28.65
N GLU A 592 8.82 35.90 28.89
CA GLU A 592 8.61 36.48 30.22
C GLU A 592 7.41 35.85 30.94
N GLU A 593 6.27 35.69 30.26
CA GLU A 593 5.07 35.01 30.81
C GLU A 593 5.35 33.58 31.30
N HIS A 594 6.35 32.91 30.72
CA HIS A 594 6.74 31.55 31.07
C HIS A 594 8.00 31.50 31.95
N GLY A 595 8.51 32.65 32.40
CA GLY A 595 9.72 32.73 33.22
C GLY A 595 10.99 32.22 32.54
N VAL A 596 11.06 32.29 31.20
CA VAL A 596 12.18 31.76 30.41
C VAL A 596 13.14 32.87 30.01
N VAL A 597 14.36 32.84 30.53
CA VAL A 597 15.44 33.73 30.10
C VAL A 597 16.18 33.11 28.90
N HIS A 598 16.06 33.74 27.73
CA HIS A 598 16.72 33.23 26.52
C HIS A 598 18.26 33.37 26.57
N GLY A 599 18.80 34.46 27.10
CA GLY A 599 20.24 34.66 27.32
C GLY A 599 21.14 34.74 26.06
N ASN A 600 20.59 34.70 24.85
CA ASN A 600 21.36 34.71 23.60
C ASN A 600 20.59 35.30 22.42
N ILE A 601 19.97 36.47 22.60
CA ILE A 601 19.16 37.11 21.56
C ILE A 601 20.08 37.91 20.63
N ARG A 602 20.12 37.54 19.35
CA ARG A 602 20.92 38.17 18.30
C ARG A 602 20.19 38.03 16.96
N CYS A 603 20.52 38.85 15.96
CA CYS A 603 19.91 38.73 14.62
C CYS A 603 20.04 37.31 14.02
N ARG A 604 21.15 36.60 14.28
CA ARG A 604 21.35 35.22 13.82
C ARG A 604 20.43 34.17 14.48
N LYS A 605 19.74 34.54 15.56
CA LYS A 605 18.75 33.73 16.30
C LYS A 605 17.31 34.07 15.93
N LEU A 606 17.11 35.09 15.12
CA LEU A 606 15.84 35.37 14.46
C LEU A 606 15.88 34.69 13.09
N LEU A 607 14.90 33.84 12.81
CA LEU A 607 14.78 33.14 11.54
C LEU A 607 13.64 33.74 10.71
N VAL A 608 13.90 34.07 9.45
CA VAL A 608 12.92 34.68 8.54
C VAL A 608 11.95 33.61 8.04
N HIS A 609 10.71 33.68 8.49
CA HIS A 609 9.66 32.70 8.20
C HIS A 609 8.87 33.08 6.95
N ILE A 610 8.44 34.33 6.84
CA ILE A 610 7.68 34.85 5.69
C ILE A 610 8.28 36.20 5.29
N HIS A 611 8.49 36.39 3.98
CA HIS A 611 8.70 37.70 3.38
C HIS A 611 7.84 37.79 2.10
N LYS A 612 6.84 38.68 2.12
CA LYS A 612 5.94 39.06 1.03
C LYS A 612 5.83 40.58 1.01
N ASN A 613 5.24 41.15 -0.06
CA ASN A 613 5.12 42.60 -0.24
C ASN A 613 4.44 43.35 0.91
N ASP A 614 3.60 42.65 1.68
CA ASP A 614 2.74 43.14 2.77
C ASP A 614 3.01 42.43 4.10
N LYS A 615 4.07 41.61 4.20
CA LYS A 615 4.29 40.78 5.39
C LYS A 615 5.73 40.30 5.54
N PHE A 616 6.33 40.57 6.69
CA PHE A 616 7.65 40.15 7.13
C PHE A 616 7.63 39.54 8.54
N ILE A 617 7.59 38.21 8.63
CA ILE A 617 7.54 37.49 9.92
C ILE A 617 8.89 36.84 10.19
N VAL A 618 9.44 37.13 11.36
CA VAL A 618 10.59 36.42 11.95
C VAL A 618 10.16 35.61 13.16
N LYS A 619 10.87 34.51 13.43
CA LYS A 619 10.68 33.68 14.62
C LYS A 619 11.98 33.55 15.40
N LEU A 620 11.91 33.68 16.71
CA LEU A 620 13.06 33.46 17.60
C LEU A 620 13.26 31.96 17.83
N THR A 621 14.47 31.45 17.54
CA THR A 621 14.87 30.04 17.76
C THR A 621 15.58 29.88 19.10
N ASP A 622 15.72 28.63 19.55
CA ASP A 622 16.37 28.27 20.81
C ASP A 622 17.76 28.93 21.02
N PRO A 623 18.13 29.19 22.29
CA PRO A 623 19.41 29.84 22.59
C PRO A 623 20.64 28.98 22.30
N GLY A 624 20.48 27.67 22.17
CA GLY A 624 21.56 26.69 22.09
C GLY A 624 22.19 26.42 23.46
N LEU A 625 23.24 25.61 23.44
CA LEU A 625 24.08 25.38 24.61
C LEU A 625 25.16 26.45 24.64
N PHE A 626 25.21 27.24 25.71
CA PHE A 626 26.27 28.23 25.95
C PHE A 626 26.53 28.33 27.44
N SER A 627 27.81 28.34 27.82
CA SER A 627 28.24 28.65 29.19
C SER A 627 28.57 30.14 29.25
N TYR A 628 27.99 30.87 30.21
CA TYR A 628 28.55 32.15 30.61
C TYR A 628 29.93 31.85 31.20
N ALA A 629 31.00 32.37 30.58
CA ALA A 629 32.24 32.50 31.33
C ALA A 629 31.94 33.47 32.47
N GLN A 630 32.17 33.06 33.71
CA GLN A 630 32.29 34.04 34.79
C GLN A 630 33.41 34.99 34.35
N SER A 631 33.08 36.28 34.21
CA SER A 631 34.10 37.30 34.08
C SER A 631 34.98 37.22 35.33
N GLU A 632 36.27 36.89 35.16
CA GLU A 632 37.29 37.09 36.19
C GLU A 632 37.36 38.55 36.62
#